data_AF-A0A1B3X4E9-F1
#
_entry.id   AF-A0A1B3X4E9-F1
#
_cell.length_a   1.000
_cell.length_b   1.000
_cell.length_c   1.000
_cell.angle_alpha   90.00
_cell.angle_beta   90.00
_cell.angle_gamma   90.00
#
_symmetry.space_group_name_H-M   'P 1'
#
loop_
_entity.id
_entity.type
_entity.pdbx_description
1 polymer ?
#
loop_
_entity_poly.entity_id
_entity_poly.type
_entity_poly.pdbx_seq_one_letter_code
_entity_poly.pdbx_strand_id
1 'polypeptide(L)'
;MSQQEKMKNDFLKEVEGYILQLLYTQDLISVLKDIRDLEHKMAAAPNFTLITECALSDSYMLVLMRLYDKSKKSKNIYSLIEKCKKNSFLFKNKKDVLSKIDEFQDELEKDEFISHTVNVLRERRDTIYAHNDSKYFGYKIEEDKTYLKTFHIQILVDFTERILTYIFSQLSSEVMNKVKYDNDLKKIFKKQSSSINDKE
;
A
#
# COMPACT_ATOMS: atom_id res chain seq x y z
N MET A 1 33.89 -7.43 0.36
CA MET A 1 32.49 -7.76 0.10
C MET A 1 32.45 -8.71 -1.09
N SER A 2 31.88 -9.90 -0.92
CA SER A 2 31.78 -10.88 -2.01
C SER A 2 30.78 -10.41 -3.08
N GLN A 3 30.86 -10.97 -4.29
CA GLN A 3 29.88 -10.68 -5.36
C GLN A 3 28.45 -11.04 -4.91
N GLN A 4 28.30 -12.16 -4.18
CA GLN A 4 27.02 -12.58 -3.63
C GLN A 4 26.49 -11.62 -2.56
N GLU A 5 27.35 -11.11 -1.68
CA GLU A 5 26.96 -10.07 -0.70
C GLU A 5 26.51 -8.78 -1.39
N LYS A 6 27.20 -8.35 -2.45
CA LYS A 6 26.81 -7.18 -3.23
C LYS A 6 25.42 -7.38 -3.86
N MET A 7 25.19 -8.53 -4.51
CA MET A 7 23.89 -8.86 -5.11
C MET A 7 22.77 -8.92 -4.07
N LYS A 8 23.07 -9.45 -2.87
CA LYS A 8 22.15 -9.49 -1.75
C LYS A 8 21.79 -8.09 -1.27
N ASN A 9 22.77 -7.21 -1.09
CA ASN A 9 22.57 -5.83 -0.67
C ASN A 9 21.79 -5.02 -1.71
N ASP A 10 22.07 -5.21 -3.00
CA ASP A 10 21.33 -4.55 -4.09
C ASP A 10 19.87 -5.02 -4.12
N PHE A 11 19.62 -6.31 -3.88
CA PHE A 11 18.27 -6.85 -3.80
C PHE A 11 17.53 -6.37 -2.54
N LEU A 12 18.20 -6.30 -1.39
CA LEU A 12 17.64 -5.76 -0.16
C LEU A 12 17.19 -4.30 -0.33
N LYS A 13 18.03 -3.44 -0.93
CA LYS A 13 17.68 -2.05 -1.24
C LYS A 13 16.45 -1.92 -2.13
N GLU A 14 16.27 -2.86 -3.05
CA GLU A 14 15.07 -2.90 -3.87
C GLU A 14 13.84 -3.26 -3.03
N VAL A 15 13.93 -4.28 -2.17
CA VAL A 15 12.86 -4.67 -1.23
C VAL A 15 12.50 -3.51 -0.29
N GLU A 16 13.49 -2.77 0.20
CA GLU A 16 13.27 -1.54 1.00
C GLU A 16 12.48 -0.49 0.22
N GLY A 17 12.70 -0.37 -1.09
CA GLY A 17 11.90 0.48 -1.96
C GLY A 17 10.41 0.11 -1.97
N TYR A 18 10.08 -1.20 -1.98
CA TYR A 18 8.70 -1.67 -1.84
C TYR A 18 8.15 -1.39 -0.44
N ILE A 19 8.95 -1.62 0.60
CA ILE A 19 8.55 -1.34 1.99
C ILE A 19 8.22 0.14 2.16
N LEU A 20 9.01 1.06 1.60
CA LEU A 20 8.71 2.49 1.65
C LEU A 20 7.37 2.85 1.00
N GLN A 21 7.00 2.17 -0.10
CA GLN A 21 5.66 2.36 -0.71
C GLN A 21 4.56 1.85 0.23
N LEU A 22 4.73 0.67 0.82
CA LEU A 22 3.77 0.11 1.78
C LEU A 22 3.60 1.02 3.01
N LEU A 23 4.70 1.46 3.62
CA LEU A 23 4.67 2.32 4.79
C LEU A 23 3.97 3.65 4.50
N TYR A 24 4.22 4.23 3.32
CA TYR A 24 3.52 5.43 2.88
C TYR A 24 2.00 5.18 2.71
N THR A 25 1.61 4.05 2.10
CA THR A 25 0.20 3.64 2.02
C THR A 25 -0.43 3.50 3.40
N GLN A 26 0.25 2.85 4.36
CA GLN A 26 -0.22 2.68 5.73
C GLN A 26 -0.34 4.02 6.48
N ASP A 27 0.61 4.94 6.29
CA ASP A 27 0.56 6.29 6.85
C ASP A 27 -0.70 7.04 6.35
N LEU A 28 -0.95 7.03 5.03
CA LEU A 28 -2.13 7.66 4.43
C LEU A 28 -3.45 7.09 4.96
N ILE A 29 -3.55 5.76 5.03
CA ILE A 29 -4.74 5.06 5.55
C ILE A 29 -4.94 5.40 7.04
N SER A 30 -3.87 5.51 7.81
CA SER A 30 -3.94 5.85 9.23
C SER A 30 -4.45 7.28 9.44
N VAL A 31 -3.97 8.25 8.65
CA VAL A 31 -4.51 9.64 8.67
C VAL A 31 -5.99 9.64 8.32
N LEU A 32 -6.39 8.92 7.27
CA LEU A 32 -7.78 8.84 6.83
C LEU A 32 -8.69 8.24 7.91
N LYS A 33 -8.21 7.21 8.61
CA LYS A 33 -8.91 6.62 9.75
C LYS A 33 -9.07 7.65 10.88
N ASP A 34 -8.03 8.41 11.21
CA ASP A 34 -8.10 9.44 12.23
C ASP A 34 -9.07 10.57 11.87
N ILE A 35 -9.13 10.99 10.59
CA ILE A 35 -10.12 11.96 10.11
C ILE A 35 -11.55 11.47 10.36
N ARG A 36 -11.83 10.20 10.02
CA ARG A 36 -13.14 9.57 10.23
C ARG A 36 -13.48 9.42 11.71
N ASP A 37 -12.52 8.99 12.53
CA ASP A 37 -12.69 8.88 14.00
C ASP A 37 -12.99 10.25 14.64
N LEU A 38 -12.58 11.34 14.00
CA LEU A 38 -12.72 12.72 14.45
C LEU A 38 -13.82 13.50 13.70
N GLU A 39 -14.75 12.82 13.03
CA GLU A 39 -15.79 13.42 12.17
C GLU A 39 -16.47 14.65 12.81
N HIS A 40 -16.88 14.54 14.08
CA HIS A 40 -17.50 15.63 14.84
C HIS A 40 -16.63 16.89 14.95
N LYS A 41 -15.30 16.74 15.05
CA LYS A 41 -14.36 17.88 15.08
C LYS A 41 -14.06 18.41 13.69
N MET A 42 -14.01 17.52 12.71
CA MET A 42 -13.76 17.85 11.30
C MET A 42 -14.95 18.56 10.65
N ALA A 43 -16.16 18.40 11.21
CA ALA A 43 -17.39 19.08 10.77
C ALA A 43 -17.31 20.62 10.78
N ALA A 44 -16.34 21.21 11.49
CA ALA A 44 -16.08 22.65 11.42
C ALA A 44 -15.53 23.11 10.05
N ALA A 45 -14.97 22.21 9.26
CA ALA A 45 -14.41 22.48 7.93
C ALA A 45 -14.74 21.35 6.94
N PRO A 46 -16.02 21.19 6.56
CA PRO A 46 -16.50 20.01 5.81
C PRO A 46 -15.88 19.92 4.40
N ASN A 47 -15.74 21.04 3.70
CA ASN A 47 -15.12 21.04 2.35
C ASN A 47 -13.64 20.68 2.39
N PHE A 48 -12.90 21.21 3.39
CA PHE A 48 -11.49 20.86 3.58
C PHE A 48 -11.33 19.37 3.91
N THR A 49 -12.20 18.86 4.80
CA THR A 49 -12.23 17.44 5.18
C THR A 49 -12.45 16.58 3.95
N LEU A 50 -13.49 16.87 3.16
CA LEU A 50 -13.80 16.14 1.93
C LEU A 50 -12.61 16.12 0.96
N ILE A 51 -12.01 17.29 0.68
CA ILE A 51 -10.85 17.38 -0.22
C ILE A 51 -9.68 16.54 0.31
N THR A 52 -9.44 16.58 1.62
CA THR A 52 -8.36 15.82 2.27
C THR A 52 -8.61 14.32 2.18
N GLU A 53 -9.83 13.86 2.47
CA GLU A 53 -10.19 12.44 2.37
C GLU A 53 -10.05 11.91 0.94
N CYS A 54 -10.50 12.69 -0.06
CA CYS A 54 -10.32 12.36 -1.48
C CYS A 54 -8.83 12.28 -1.84
N ALA A 55 -8.03 13.29 -1.48
CA ALA A 55 -6.61 13.33 -1.80
C ALA A 55 -5.81 12.17 -1.16
N LEU A 56 -6.11 11.82 0.10
CA LEU A 56 -5.53 10.66 0.77
C LEU A 56 -5.92 9.37 0.07
N SER A 57 -7.21 9.25 -0.30
CA SER A 57 -7.74 8.07 -0.99
C SER A 57 -7.10 7.85 -2.35
N ASP A 58 -7.06 8.91 -3.17
CA ASP A 58 -6.39 8.88 -4.47
C ASP A 58 -4.91 8.52 -4.32
N SER A 59 -4.23 9.11 -3.33
CA SER A 59 -2.80 8.88 -3.12
C SER A 59 -2.50 7.42 -2.80
N TYR A 60 -3.21 6.80 -1.85
CA TYR A 60 -2.93 5.41 -1.51
C TYR A 60 -3.38 4.45 -2.62
N MET A 61 -4.47 4.76 -3.33
CA MET A 61 -4.94 3.98 -4.47
C MET A 61 -3.90 3.96 -5.61
N LEU A 62 -3.30 5.11 -5.93
CA LEU A 62 -2.25 5.20 -6.95
C LEU A 62 -1.00 4.37 -6.59
N VAL A 63 -0.64 4.29 -5.31
CA VAL A 63 0.47 3.45 -4.85
C VAL A 63 0.13 1.97 -5.06
N LEU A 64 -1.07 1.53 -4.63
CA LEU A 64 -1.53 0.15 -4.80
C LEU A 64 -1.64 -0.24 -6.27
N MET A 65 -2.15 0.63 -7.14
CA MET A 65 -2.19 0.41 -8.59
C MET A 65 -0.80 0.17 -9.19
N ARG A 66 0.23 0.86 -8.67
CA ARG A 66 1.62 0.70 -9.08
C ARG A 66 2.19 -0.62 -8.59
N LEU A 67 1.98 -0.95 -7.31
CA LEU A 67 2.44 -2.18 -6.68
C LEU A 67 1.83 -3.44 -7.32
N TYR A 68 0.63 -3.33 -7.89
CA TYR A 68 -0.10 -4.45 -8.49
C TYR A 68 -0.31 -4.33 -10.01
N ASP A 69 0.53 -3.55 -10.70
CA ASP A 69 0.53 -3.48 -12.16
C ASP A 69 0.72 -4.89 -12.80
N LYS A 70 0.18 -5.07 -14.01
CA LYS A 70 0.38 -6.22 -14.90
C LYS A 70 1.70 -6.18 -15.67
N SER A 71 2.39 -5.03 -15.69
CA SER A 71 3.62 -4.87 -16.48
C SER A 71 4.78 -5.72 -15.93
N LYS A 72 5.21 -6.73 -16.69
CA LYS A 72 6.38 -7.57 -16.40
C LYS A 72 7.72 -6.80 -16.33
N LYS A 73 7.75 -5.57 -16.84
CA LYS A 73 8.94 -4.69 -16.84
C LYS A 73 8.95 -3.70 -15.68
N SER A 74 7.83 -3.55 -14.97
CA SER A 74 7.68 -2.62 -13.85
C SER A 74 8.04 -3.28 -12.52
N LYS A 75 8.43 -2.47 -11.54
CA LYS A 75 8.62 -2.90 -10.15
C LYS A 75 7.25 -3.03 -9.47
N ASN A 76 6.72 -4.24 -9.45
CA ASN A 76 5.45 -4.61 -8.82
C ASN A 76 5.59 -5.92 -8.02
N ILE A 77 4.57 -6.32 -7.27
CA ILE A 77 4.59 -7.52 -6.41
C ILE A 77 4.79 -8.81 -7.21
N TYR A 78 4.19 -8.93 -8.40
CA TYR A 78 4.40 -10.09 -9.28
C TYR A 78 5.87 -10.23 -9.70
N SER A 79 6.49 -9.12 -10.12
CA SER A 79 7.89 -9.08 -10.51
C SER A 79 8.84 -9.36 -9.33
N LEU A 80 8.45 -8.96 -8.11
CA LEU A 80 9.20 -9.23 -6.90
C LEU A 80 9.19 -10.72 -6.54
N ILE A 81 8.02 -11.36 -6.57
CA ILE A 81 7.85 -12.82 -6.40
C ILE A 81 8.75 -13.59 -7.39
N GLU A 82 8.66 -13.25 -8.68
CA GLU A 82 9.51 -13.86 -9.72
C GLU A 82 11.01 -13.63 -9.47
N LYS A 83 11.36 -12.45 -8.96
CA LYS A 83 12.75 -12.10 -8.65
C LYS A 83 13.26 -12.86 -7.43
N CYS A 84 12.42 -13.12 -6.42
CA CYS A 84 12.76 -14.02 -5.31
C CYS A 84 13.07 -15.43 -5.83
N LYS A 85 12.27 -15.97 -6.74
CA LYS A 85 12.51 -17.31 -7.34
C LYS A 85 13.85 -17.37 -8.08
N LYS A 86 14.11 -16.38 -8.95
CA LYS A 86 15.35 -16.28 -9.73
C LYS A 86 16.59 -16.08 -8.86
N ASN A 87 16.48 -15.32 -7.78
CA ASN A 87 17.58 -15.00 -6.88
C ASN A 87 17.56 -15.86 -5.61
N SER A 88 16.98 -17.07 -5.70
CA SER A 88 16.76 -17.92 -4.52
C SER A 88 18.05 -18.37 -3.82
N PHE A 89 19.19 -18.31 -4.50
CA PHE A 89 20.53 -18.55 -3.95
C PHE A 89 21.02 -17.42 -3.01
N LEU A 90 20.35 -16.27 -2.95
CA LEU A 90 20.67 -15.19 -2.02
C LEU A 90 20.10 -15.43 -0.61
N PHE A 91 19.16 -16.37 -0.46
CA PHE A 91 18.56 -16.71 0.82
C PHE A 91 19.31 -17.84 1.52
N LYS A 92 19.35 -17.80 2.85
CA LYS A 92 19.98 -18.85 3.67
C LYS A 92 19.28 -20.21 3.49
N ASN A 93 17.94 -20.22 3.48
CA ASN A 93 17.14 -21.43 3.33
C ASN A 93 16.33 -21.38 2.04
N LYS A 94 16.98 -21.73 0.93
CA LYS A 94 16.40 -21.69 -0.42
C LYS A 94 15.07 -22.44 -0.52
N LYS A 95 14.98 -23.64 0.06
CA LYS A 95 13.80 -24.52 -0.09
C LYS A 95 12.57 -23.91 0.58
N ASP A 96 12.72 -23.45 1.82
CA ASP A 96 11.60 -22.89 2.58
C ASP A 96 11.15 -21.56 1.98
N VAL A 97 12.10 -20.74 1.52
CA VAL A 97 11.76 -19.48 0.82
C VAL A 97 11.01 -19.73 -0.47
N LEU A 98 11.44 -20.68 -1.30
CA LEU A 98 10.71 -21.00 -2.53
C LEU A 98 9.29 -21.50 -2.24
N SER A 99 9.14 -22.42 -1.27
CA SER A 99 7.81 -22.91 -0.84
C SER A 99 6.90 -21.76 -0.40
N LYS A 100 7.41 -20.84 0.41
CA LYS A 100 6.60 -19.72 0.91
C LYS A 100 6.27 -18.68 -0.17
N ILE A 101 7.19 -18.46 -1.11
CA ILE A 101 6.96 -17.59 -2.26
C ILE A 101 5.92 -18.20 -3.21
N ASP A 102 5.90 -19.52 -3.37
CA ASP A 102 4.85 -20.22 -4.14
C ASP A 102 3.48 -20.10 -3.44
N GLU A 103 3.41 -20.22 -2.11
CA GLU A 103 2.18 -19.95 -1.35
C GLU A 103 1.66 -18.53 -1.57
N PHE A 104 2.54 -17.51 -1.53
CA PHE A 104 2.13 -16.13 -1.78
C PHE A 104 1.67 -15.91 -3.21
N GLN A 105 2.31 -16.55 -4.19
CA GLN A 105 1.84 -16.48 -5.58
C GLN A 105 0.46 -17.11 -5.73
N ASP A 106 0.25 -18.27 -5.13
CA ASP A 106 -1.04 -18.95 -5.12
C ASP A 106 -2.12 -18.10 -4.46
N GLU A 107 -1.84 -17.47 -3.31
CA GLU A 107 -2.77 -16.56 -2.62
C GLU A 107 -3.09 -15.33 -3.50
N LEU A 108 -2.08 -14.73 -4.14
CA LEU A 108 -2.27 -13.60 -5.06
C LEU A 108 -3.15 -13.92 -6.28
N GLU A 109 -3.12 -15.17 -6.75
CA GLU A 109 -3.88 -15.61 -7.92
C GLU A 109 -5.26 -16.18 -7.58
N LYS A 110 -5.39 -16.87 -6.43
CA LYS A 110 -6.55 -17.69 -6.08
C LYS A 110 -7.42 -17.09 -4.97
N ASP A 111 -6.90 -16.21 -4.12
CA ASP A 111 -7.73 -15.55 -3.11
C ASP A 111 -8.69 -14.57 -3.78
N GLU A 112 -9.99 -14.77 -3.54
CA GLU A 112 -11.06 -14.02 -4.22
C GLU A 112 -10.97 -12.53 -3.90
N PHE A 113 -10.69 -12.16 -2.65
CA PHE A 113 -10.64 -10.76 -2.24
C PHE A 113 -9.40 -10.06 -2.81
N ILE A 114 -8.23 -10.68 -2.74
CA ILE A 114 -7.00 -10.12 -3.29
C ILE A 114 -7.11 -9.99 -4.81
N SER A 115 -7.49 -11.06 -5.51
CA SER A 115 -7.59 -11.08 -6.96
C SER A 115 -8.63 -10.08 -7.47
N HIS A 116 -9.82 -10.02 -6.83
CA HIS A 116 -10.83 -9.01 -7.14
C HIS A 116 -10.30 -7.59 -6.95
N THR A 117 -9.69 -7.30 -5.80
CA THR A 117 -9.17 -5.95 -5.50
C THR A 117 -8.11 -5.52 -6.51
N VAL A 118 -7.17 -6.40 -6.85
CA VAL A 118 -6.13 -6.13 -7.84
C VAL A 118 -6.71 -5.86 -9.23
N ASN A 119 -7.70 -6.66 -9.67
CA ASN A 119 -8.34 -6.47 -10.97
C ASN A 119 -9.07 -5.13 -11.05
N VAL A 120 -9.80 -4.77 -9.99
CA VAL A 120 -10.49 -3.49 -9.90
C VAL A 120 -9.51 -2.31 -9.90
N LEU A 121 -8.39 -2.39 -9.18
CA LEU A 121 -7.33 -1.36 -9.21
C LEU A 121 -6.74 -1.19 -10.61
N ARG A 122 -6.51 -2.30 -11.33
CA ARG A 122 -6.01 -2.27 -12.71
C ARG A 122 -7.00 -1.65 -13.67
N GLU A 123 -8.28 -2.00 -13.54
CA GLU A 123 -9.36 -1.41 -14.33
C GLU A 123 -9.41 0.09 -14.12
N ARG A 124 -9.45 0.55 -12.86
CA ARG A 124 -9.43 1.99 -12.52
C ARG A 124 -8.24 2.72 -13.12
N ARG A 125 -7.04 2.15 -13.03
CA ARG A 125 -5.87 2.75 -13.64
C ARG A 125 -6.07 2.90 -15.15
N ASP A 126 -6.49 1.84 -15.81
CA ASP A 126 -6.64 1.82 -17.27
C ASP A 126 -7.78 2.74 -17.73
N THR A 127 -8.89 2.85 -16.99
CA THR A 127 -10.07 3.64 -17.40
C THR A 127 -10.04 5.08 -16.90
N ILE A 128 -9.78 5.31 -15.61
CA ILE A 128 -9.90 6.62 -14.96
C ILE A 128 -8.60 7.42 -15.04
N TYR A 129 -7.45 6.77 -14.84
CA TYR A 129 -6.18 7.48 -14.66
C TYR A 129 -5.29 7.52 -15.93
N ALA A 130 -5.45 6.60 -16.88
CA ALA A 130 -4.58 6.48 -18.05
C ALA A 130 -5.14 7.16 -19.31
N HIS A 131 -6.44 7.45 -19.37
CA HIS A 131 -7.10 7.94 -20.57
C HIS A 131 -7.82 9.27 -20.33
N ASN A 132 -7.57 10.24 -21.22
CA ASN A 132 -8.32 11.49 -21.30
C ASN A 132 -9.43 11.43 -22.36
N ASP A 133 -9.76 10.23 -22.82
CA ASP A 133 -10.79 10.03 -23.84
C ASP A 133 -12.16 10.43 -23.30
N SER A 134 -12.99 11.03 -24.15
CA SER A 134 -14.29 11.56 -23.75
C SER A 134 -15.25 10.52 -23.14
N LYS A 135 -15.01 9.22 -23.32
CA LYS A 135 -15.78 8.13 -22.70
C LYS A 135 -15.45 7.89 -21.22
N TYR A 136 -14.29 8.36 -20.75
CA TYR A 136 -13.83 8.19 -19.37
C TYR A 136 -13.80 9.52 -18.59
N PHE A 137 -14.47 10.56 -19.11
CA PHE A 137 -14.44 11.89 -18.54
C PHE A 137 -15.83 12.32 -18.03
N GLY A 138 -15.90 12.72 -16.76
CA GLY A 138 -17.08 13.34 -16.15
C GLY A 138 -18.27 12.40 -15.99
N TYR A 139 -19.47 12.88 -16.29
CA TYR A 139 -20.76 12.18 -16.09
C TYR A 139 -20.86 10.83 -16.85
N LYS A 140 -20.00 10.56 -17.83
CA LYS A 140 -19.99 9.27 -18.53
C LYS A 140 -19.42 8.10 -17.72
N ILE A 141 -18.93 8.38 -16.50
CA ILE A 141 -18.52 7.39 -15.50
C ILE A 141 -19.74 6.84 -14.70
N GLU A 142 -20.98 7.19 -15.09
CA GLU A 142 -22.24 6.80 -14.44
C GLU A 142 -22.44 5.28 -14.18
N GLU A 143 -21.66 4.41 -14.83
CA GLU A 143 -21.63 2.95 -14.59
C GLU A 143 -20.33 2.45 -13.95
N ASP A 144 -19.72 3.21 -13.03
CA ASP A 144 -18.52 2.75 -12.34
C ASP A 144 -18.77 1.52 -11.46
N LYS A 145 -18.39 0.35 -11.96
CA LYS A 145 -18.45 -0.95 -11.25
C LYS A 145 -17.22 -1.19 -10.38
N THR A 146 -16.27 -0.26 -10.34
CA THR A 146 -14.97 -0.45 -9.68
C THR A 146 -14.97 -0.10 -8.19
N TYR A 147 -16.14 -0.07 -7.54
CA TYR A 147 -16.24 0.29 -6.13
C TYR A 147 -15.51 -0.73 -5.23
N LEU A 148 -14.50 -0.25 -4.48
CA LEU A 148 -13.81 -1.02 -3.45
C LEU A 148 -14.19 -0.53 -2.05
N LYS A 149 -14.73 -1.45 -1.24
CA LYS A 149 -14.93 -1.24 0.20
C LYS A 149 -13.58 -1.14 0.91
N THR A 150 -13.54 -0.44 2.05
CA THR A 150 -12.30 -0.27 2.85
C THR A 150 -11.65 -1.59 3.24
N PHE A 151 -12.43 -2.64 3.53
CA PHE A 151 -11.86 -3.94 3.88
C PHE A 151 -11.10 -4.61 2.72
N HIS A 152 -11.51 -4.39 1.46
CA HIS A 152 -10.78 -4.89 0.29
C HIS A 152 -9.35 -4.31 0.25
N ILE A 153 -9.24 -3.00 0.52
CA ILE A 153 -7.96 -2.30 0.60
C ILE A 153 -7.13 -2.81 1.77
N GLN A 154 -7.74 -3.00 2.94
CA GLN A 154 -7.04 -3.52 4.11
C GLN A 154 -6.46 -4.92 3.87
N ILE A 155 -7.26 -5.84 3.31
CA ILE A 155 -6.80 -7.20 2.96
C ILE A 155 -5.58 -7.14 2.03
N LEU A 156 -5.61 -6.29 1.01
CA LEU A 156 -4.50 -6.15 0.07
C LEU A 156 -3.24 -5.56 0.72
N VAL A 157 -3.40 -4.58 1.59
CA VAL A 157 -2.29 -3.95 2.35
C VAL A 157 -1.67 -4.97 3.31
N ASP A 158 -2.48 -5.71 4.08
CA ASP A 158 -2.02 -6.74 5.01
C ASP A 158 -1.29 -7.88 4.25
N PHE A 159 -1.81 -8.27 3.09
CA PHE A 159 -1.16 -9.24 2.22
C PHE A 159 0.19 -8.73 1.69
N THR A 160 0.25 -7.45 1.26
CA THR A 160 1.50 -6.81 0.84
C THR A 160 2.53 -6.83 1.97
N GLU A 161 2.11 -6.48 3.19
CA GLU A 161 2.97 -6.46 4.38
C GLU A 161 3.51 -7.85 4.70
N ARG A 162 2.69 -8.90 4.63
CA ARG A 162 3.13 -10.29 4.83
C ARG A 162 4.25 -10.69 3.86
N ILE A 163 4.09 -10.38 2.58
CA ILE A 163 5.11 -10.67 1.55
C ILE A 163 6.42 -9.94 1.87
N LEU A 164 6.35 -8.62 2.07
CA LEU A 164 7.53 -7.79 2.23
C LEU A 164 8.26 -8.08 3.54
N THR A 165 7.53 -8.26 4.64
CA THR A 165 8.10 -8.64 5.94
C THR A 165 8.81 -9.98 5.85
N TYR A 166 8.18 -10.97 5.18
CA TYR A 166 8.80 -12.26 4.98
C TYR A 166 10.11 -12.14 4.19
N ILE A 167 10.07 -11.54 2.99
CA ILE A 167 11.26 -11.40 2.13
C ILE A 167 12.38 -10.64 2.86
N PHE A 168 12.04 -9.54 3.54
CA PHE A 168 13.00 -8.74 4.29
C PHE A 168 13.67 -9.57 5.40
N SER A 169 12.90 -10.34 6.18
CA SER A 169 13.44 -11.20 7.25
C SER A 169 14.41 -12.28 6.75
N GLN A 170 14.27 -12.71 5.49
CA GLN A 170 15.15 -13.71 4.86
C GLN A 170 16.44 -13.09 4.32
N LEU A 171 16.45 -11.77 4.06
CA LEU A 171 17.58 -11.04 3.52
C LEU A 171 18.35 -10.27 4.61
N SER A 172 17.68 -9.69 5.58
CA SER A 172 18.29 -8.83 6.61
C SER A 172 17.98 -9.33 8.02
N SER A 173 18.92 -9.09 8.93
CA SER A 173 18.72 -9.23 10.38
C SER A 173 18.35 -7.90 11.04
N GLU A 174 18.31 -6.82 10.26
CA GLU A 174 17.92 -5.50 10.76
C GLU A 174 16.43 -5.44 11.05
N VAL A 175 16.03 -4.40 11.79
CA VAL A 175 14.62 -4.12 12.04
C VAL A 175 14.06 -3.41 10.82
N MET A 176 12.96 -3.93 10.28
CA MET A 176 12.24 -3.29 9.18
C MET A 176 11.77 -1.90 9.60
N ASN A 177 11.83 -0.94 8.67
CA ASN A 177 11.25 0.39 8.87
C ASN A 177 9.76 0.28 9.22
N LYS A 178 9.28 1.24 10.01
CA LYS A 178 7.89 1.31 10.48
C LYS A 178 7.21 2.57 9.95
N VAL A 179 5.89 2.56 10.02
CA VAL A 179 5.04 3.74 9.75
C VAL A 179 5.54 4.95 10.54
N LYS A 180 5.47 6.13 9.90
CA LYS A 180 5.91 7.37 10.52
C LYS A 180 4.77 8.10 11.22
N TYR A 181 3.55 7.92 10.71
CA TYR A 181 2.38 8.53 11.28
C TYR A 181 2.15 8.04 12.71
N ASP A 182 2.09 8.98 13.65
CA ASP A 182 2.08 8.70 15.09
C ASP A 182 0.82 9.22 15.79
N ASN A 183 -0.28 9.33 15.04
CA ASN A 183 -1.57 9.90 15.46
C ASN A 183 -1.47 11.39 15.83
N ASP A 184 -0.62 12.16 15.15
CA ASP A 184 -0.45 13.59 15.39
C ASP A 184 -1.74 14.41 15.15
N LEU A 185 -2.61 14.00 14.22
CA LEU A 185 -3.93 14.61 14.03
C LEU A 185 -4.76 14.56 15.31
N LYS A 186 -4.83 13.40 15.97
CA LYS A 186 -5.48 13.25 17.29
C LYS A 186 -4.83 14.15 18.35
N LYS A 187 -3.51 14.38 18.30
CA LYS A 187 -2.81 15.26 19.25
C LYS A 187 -3.18 16.73 19.08
N ILE A 188 -3.41 17.20 17.84
CA ILE A 188 -3.86 18.58 17.55
C ILE A 188 -5.15 18.89 18.33
N PHE A 189 -6.14 18.01 18.24
CA PHE A 189 -7.43 18.23 18.88
C PHE A 189 -7.44 18.00 20.40
N LYS A 190 -6.46 17.27 20.96
CA LYS A 190 -6.27 17.13 22.41
C LYS A 190 -5.69 18.40 23.03
N LYS A 191 -4.71 19.04 22.37
CA LYS A 191 -4.09 20.28 22.85
C LYS A 191 -5.07 21.46 22.89
N GLN A 192 -6.01 21.52 21.95
CA GLN A 192 -7.05 22.55 21.93
C GLN A 192 -8.01 22.44 23.12
N SER A 193 -8.33 21.22 23.56
CA SER A 193 -9.24 21.01 24.70
C SER A 193 -8.63 21.43 26.03
N SER A 194 -7.30 21.25 26.22
CA SER A 194 -6.61 21.73 27.43
C SER A 194 -6.45 23.26 27.46
N SER A 195 -6.17 23.89 26.31
CA SER A 195 -5.98 25.36 26.25
C SER A 195 -7.26 26.19 26.47
N ILE A 196 -8.44 25.56 26.39
CA ILE A 196 -9.73 26.20 26.68
C ILE A 196 -10.02 26.16 28.19
N ASN A 197 -9.66 25.06 28.87
CA ASN A 197 -9.88 24.89 30.31
C ASN A 197 -8.91 25.68 31.19
N ASP A 198 -7.77 26.14 30.65
CA ASP A 198 -6.79 26.97 31.37
C ASP A 198 -7.09 28.49 31.28
N LYS A 199 -8.24 28.88 30.71
CA LYS A 199 -8.66 30.28 30.53
C LYS A 199 -9.93 30.68 31.30
N GLU A 200 -10.42 29.83 32.19
CA GLU A 200 -11.44 30.15 33.20
C GLU A 200 -10.81 30.27 34.59
#